data_AF-A0A3Q9K9Q8-F1
#
_entry.id   AF-A0A3Q9K9Q8-F1
#
_cell.length_a   1.000
_cell.length_b   1.000
_cell.length_c   1.000
_cell.angle_alpha   90.00
_cell.angle_beta   90.00
_cell.angle_gamma   90.00
#
_symmetry.space_group_name_H-M   'P 1'
#
loop_
_entity.id
_entity.type
_entity.pdbx_description
1 polymer ?
#
loop_
_entity_poly.entity_id
_entity_poly.type
_entity_poly.pdbx_seq_one_letter_code
_entity_poly.pdbx_strand_id
1 'polypeptide(L)'
;MRSILSNSATSGRTIATGLVVAALVATLAALLLPVQLFGETASAATNTVTYDDDGGGTVSTRYGPLTAMDRDFVRKVRLAGLWELPAGRQAQERGQTAAVRSAGAILVAGHTELDRRSIEAGRALGISLPNQPNADQQGWLAQMNAAQGDEFAPTFAELLRRAHGKVFGLVALVRDQTKNSMVRALANRANDVVLQHITALEKTGGVDFNTLHSS
;
A
#
# COMPACT_ATOMS: atom_id res chain seq x y z
N MET A 1 -2.20 47.88 75.41
CA MET A 1 -1.43 46.70 74.97
C MET A 1 -2.35 45.82 74.13
N ARG A 2 -1.93 45.53 72.87
CA ARG A 2 -2.58 44.75 71.78
C ARG A 2 -2.85 45.60 70.53
N SER A 3 -1.90 45.56 69.59
CA SER A 3 -2.15 45.82 68.18
C SER A 3 -2.01 44.49 67.42
N ILE A 4 -2.86 44.34 66.42
CA ILE A 4 -3.36 43.11 65.83
C ILE A 4 -2.40 42.63 64.73
N LEU A 5 -2.03 41.35 64.77
CA LEU A 5 -1.42 40.65 63.64
C LEU A 5 -2.44 40.60 62.49
N SER A 6 -2.25 41.39 61.45
CA SER A 6 -2.95 41.19 60.18
C SER A 6 -2.25 40.08 59.42
N ASN A 7 -2.79 38.87 59.51
CA ASN A 7 -2.37 37.75 58.67
C ASN A 7 -3.02 37.95 57.30
N SER A 8 -2.24 38.37 56.31
CA SER A 8 -2.70 38.48 54.93
C SER A 8 -3.03 37.09 54.40
N ALA A 9 -4.30 36.71 54.46
CA ALA A 9 -4.81 35.52 53.81
C ALA A 9 -4.72 35.73 52.29
N THR A 10 -3.67 35.20 51.68
CA THR A 10 -3.61 35.03 50.23
C THR A 10 -4.82 34.20 49.82
N SER A 11 -5.83 34.86 49.23
CA SER A 11 -7.14 34.27 48.96
C SER A 11 -6.99 32.98 48.15
N GLY A 12 -7.53 31.86 48.63
CA GLY A 12 -7.38 30.54 47.98
C GLY A 12 -7.81 30.49 46.50
N ARG A 13 -8.54 31.52 46.03
CA ARG A 13 -8.90 31.72 44.62
C ARG A 13 -7.70 32.06 43.73
N THR A 14 -6.69 32.78 44.21
CA THR A 14 -5.48 33.10 43.43
C THR A 14 -4.58 31.88 43.27
N ILE A 15 -4.49 31.05 44.32
CA ILE A 15 -3.77 29.78 44.30
C ILE A 15 -4.46 28.80 43.34
N ALA A 16 -5.79 28.67 43.41
CA ALA A 16 -6.56 27.82 42.52
C ALA A 16 -6.44 28.24 41.04
N THR A 17 -6.49 29.54 40.75
CA THR A 17 -6.35 30.06 39.38
C THR A 17 -4.93 29.83 38.85
N GLY A 18 -3.91 30.03 39.69
CA GLY A 18 -2.51 29.74 39.33
C GLY A 18 -2.28 28.26 39.00
N LEU A 19 -2.87 27.34 39.75
CA LEU A 19 -2.79 25.90 39.50
C LEU A 19 -3.47 25.50 38.19
N VAL A 20 -4.62 26.09 37.86
CA VAL A 20 -5.33 25.82 36.59
C VAL A 20 -4.51 26.31 35.39
N VAL A 21 -3.94 27.53 35.46
CA VAL A 21 -3.10 28.07 34.38
C VAL A 21 -1.83 27.23 34.20
N ALA A 22 -1.17 26.83 35.28
CA ALA A 22 0.00 25.96 35.23
C ALA A 22 -0.33 24.59 34.62
N ALA A 23 -1.47 23.99 34.99
CA ALA A 23 -1.93 22.72 34.42
C ALA A 23 -2.23 22.84 32.92
N LEU A 24 -2.85 23.93 32.48
CA LEU A 24 -3.14 24.17 31.05
C LEU A 24 -1.85 24.35 30.22
N VAL A 25 -0.87 25.09 30.73
CA VAL A 25 0.43 25.26 30.07
C VAL A 25 1.19 23.93 30.00
N ALA A 26 1.20 23.16 31.08
CA ALA A 26 1.80 21.83 31.10
C ALA A 26 1.12 20.86 30.10
N THR A 27 -0.20 20.94 29.97
CA THR A 27 -0.96 20.14 29.00
C THR A 27 -0.64 20.57 27.57
N LEU A 28 -0.53 21.87 27.31
CA LEU A 28 -0.18 22.39 25.97
C LEU A 28 1.26 22.00 25.58
N ALA A 29 2.20 22.04 26.52
CA ALA A 29 3.57 21.55 26.30
C ALA A 29 3.60 20.04 26.07
N ALA A 30 2.80 19.27 26.81
CA ALA A 30 2.68 17.82 26.61
C ALA A 30 2.10 17.45 25.23
N LEU A 31 1.22 18.28 24.66
CA LEU A 31 0.70 18.10 23.29
C LEU A 31 1.74 18.38 22.20
N LEU A 32 2.81 19.11 22.50
CA LEU A 32 3.90 19.37 21.55
C LEU A 32 4.96 18.26 21.54
N LEU A 33 5.05 17.43 22.58
CA LEU A 33 5.98 16.30 22.67
C LEU A 33 5.78 15.24 21.56
N PRO A 34 4.54 14.83 21.21
CA PRO A 34 4.29 13.93 20.08
C PRO A 34 4.80 14.48 18.76
N VAL A 35 4.64 15.79 18.48
CA VAL A 35 5.00 16.39 17.20
C VAL A 35 6.51 16.33 16.94
N GLN A 36 7.33 16.54 17.98
CA GLN A 36 8.79 16.47 17.88
C GLN A 36 9.28 15.01 17.80
N LEU A 37 8.66 14.11 18.58
CA LEU A 37 9.03 12.69 18.61
C LEU A 37 8.62 11.95 17.32
N PHE A 38 7.46 12.24 16.73
CA PHE A 38 7.01 11.63 15.47
C PHE A 38 7.49 12.37 14.22
N GLY A 39 7.95 13.62 14.35
CA GLY A 39 8.52 14.40 13.25
C GLY A 39 9.91 13.92 12.80
N GLU A 40 10.70 13.36 13.73
CA GLU A 40 12.09 12.95 13.45
C GLU A 40 12.31 11.43 13.45
N THR A 41 11.36 10.62 13.94
CA THR A 41 11.52 9.14 14.04
C THR A 41 10.88 8.36 12.88
N ALA A 42 10.77 8.95 11.70
CA ALA A 42 10.42 8.20 10.47
C ALA A 42 11.62 7.43 9.89
N SER A 43 12.59 7.02 10.71
CA SER A 43 13.63 6.06 10.34
C SER A 43 13.39 4.74 11.08
N ALA A 44 12.33 4.04 10.70
CA ALA A 44 12.06 2.67 11.14
C ALA A 44 12.13 1.73 9.92
N ALA A 45 13.17 0.89 9.91
CA ALA A 45 13.36 -0.29 9.06
C ALA A 45 12.87 -0.18 7.61
N THR A 46 13.70 0.34 6.72
CA THR A 46 13.39 0.49 5.31
C THR A 46 13.41 -0.87 4.59
N ASN A 47 12.27 -1.56 4.56
CA ASN A 47 11.83 -2.14 3.29
C ASN A 47 11.54 -0.95 2.38
N THR A 48 12.58 -0.38 1.76
CA THR A 48 12.40 0.78 0.88
C THR A 48 11.47 0.37 -0.24
N VAL A 49 10.25 0.89 -0.22
CA VAL A 49 9.35 0.79 -1.35
C VAL A 49 10.02 1.58 -2.47
N THR A 50 10.61 0.86 -3.43
CA THR A 50 11.30 1.45 -4.57
C THR A 50 10.39 1.47 -5.80
N TYR A 51 10.51 2.54 -6.57
CA TYR A 51 9.96 2.66 -7.92
C TYR A 51 11.11 2.84 -8.90
N ASP A 52 10.89 2.48 -10.16
CA ASP A 52 11.87 2.67 -11.24
C ASP A 52 11.80 4.10 -11.78
N ASP A 53 12.90 4.85 -11.69
CA ASP A 53 12.98 6.19 -12.28
C ASP A 53 13.45 6.08 -13.73
N ASP A 54 12.55 6.43 -14.65
CA ASP A 54 12.80 6.40 -16.09
C ASP A 54 13.59 7.63 -16.61
N GLY A 55 14.04 8.52 -15.71
CA GLY A 55 14.77 9.74 -16.06
C GLY A 55 13.90 10.83 -16.70
N GLY A 56 12.58 10.61 -16.83
CA GLY A 56 11.65 11.55 -17.45
C GLY A 56 11.29 12.76 -16.58
N GLY A 57 11.81 12.82 -15.34
CA GLY A 57 11.54 13.89 -14.39
C GLY A 57 10.05 14.07 -14.08
N THR A 58 9.65 15.29 -13.73
CA THR A 58 8.23 15.64 -13.51
C THR A 58 7.70 16.41 -14.72
N VAL A 59 6.60 15.92 -15.30
CA VAL A 59 5.95 16.52 -16.47
C VAL A 59 4.59 17.09 -16.07
N SER A 60 4.26 18.30 -16.51
CA SER A 60 2.93 18.88 -16.27
C SER A 60 1.88 18.23 -17.18
N THR A 61 0.75 17.82 -16.61
CA THR A 61 -0.38 17.26 -17.36
C THR A 61 -1.68 17.95 -16.94
N ARG A 62 -2.76 17.77 -17.71
CA ARG A 62 -4.11 18.24 -17.33
C ARG A 62 -4.64 17.62 -16.03
N TYR A 63 -4.02 16.54 -15.53
CA TYR A 63 -4.42 15.83 -14.31
C TYR A 63 -3.55 16.19 -13.11
N GLY A 64 -2.56 17.08 -13.26
CA GLY A 64 -1.53 17.40 -12.26
C GLY A 64 -0.13 16.97 -12.71
N PRO A 65 0.91 17.27 -11.92
CA PRO A 65 2.28 16.89 -12.24
C PRO A 65 2.41 15.36 -12.22
N LEU A 66 3.02 14.82 -13.28
CA LEU A 66 3.28 13.40 -13.47
C LEU A 66 4.76 13.12 -13.19
N THR A 67 5.02 12.39 -12.11
CA THR A 67 6.36 12.03 -11.63
C THR A 67 6.83 10.69 -12.20
N ALA A 68 8.10 10.33 -11.99
CA ALA A 68 8.62 9.01 -12.35
C ALA A 68 7.91 7.87 -11.60
N MET A 69 7.65 8.06 -10.30
CA MET A 69 6.86 7.13 -9.48
C MET A 69 5.48 6.87 -10.08
N ASP A 70 4.81 7.91 -10.56
CA ASP A 70 3.49 7.77 -11.19
C ASP A 70 3.55 6.91 -12.46
N ARG A 71 4.58 7.13 -13.30
CA ARG A 71 4.77 6.38 -14.54
C ARG A 71 5.10 4.92 -14.27
N ASP A 72 6.03 4.67 -13.35
CA ASP A 72 6.37 3.30 -12.91
C ASP A 72 5.16 2.58 -12.33
N PHE A 73 4.36 3.25 -11.49
CA PHE A 73 3.16 2.67 -10.93
C PHE A 73 2.18 2.20 -12.01
N VAL A 74 1.88 3.04 -13.01
CA VAL A 74 0.98 2.66 -14.12
C VAL A 74 1.55 1.46 -14.89
N ARG A 75 2.87 1.42 -15.15
CA ARG A 75 3.52 0.26 -15.79
C ARG A 75 3.42 -0.99 -14.95
N LYS A 76 3.64 -0.91 -13.63
CA LYS A 76 3.57 -2.05 -12.72
C LYS A 76 2.15 -2.61 -12.60
N VAL A 77 1.12 -1.76 -12.61
CA VAL A 77 -0.27 -2.21 -12.68
C VAL A 77 -0.54 -2.97 -13.98
N ARG A 78 -0.03 -2.47 -15.12
CA ARG A 78 -0.11 -3.19 -16.41
C ARG A 78 0.65 -4.53 -16.37
N LEU A 79 1.87 -4.55 -15.84
CA LEU A 79 2.67 -5.76 -15.70
C LEU A 79 1.96 -6.81 -14.86
N ALA A 80 1.31 -6.41 -13.75
CA ALA A 80 0.54 -7.33 -12.92
C ALA A 80 -0.58 -8.01 -13.72
N GLY A 81 -1.38 -7.25 -14.48
CA GLY A 81 -2.43 -7.82 -15.33
C GLY A 81 -1.93 -8.83 -16.36
N LEU A 82 -0.73 -8.61 -16.93
CA LEU A 82 -0.18 -9.48 -17.98
C LEU A 82 0.12 -10.91 -17.51
N TRP A 83 0.38 -11.12 -16.22
CA TRP A 83 0.67 -12.46 -15.69
C TRP A 83 -0.41 -12.98 -14.73
N GLU A 84 -1.09 -12.11 -13.99
CA GLU A 84 -2.13 -12.53 -13.04
C GLU A 84 -3.43 -12.93 -13.75
N LEU A 85 -3.72 -12.41 -14.95
CA LEU A 85 -4.84 -12.88 -15.77
C LEU A 85 -4.69 -14.36 -16.18
N PRO A 86 -3.58 -14.80 -16.81
CA PRO A 86 -3.39 -16.22 -17.09
C PRO A 86 -3.25 -17.06 -15.81
N ALA A 87 -2.59 -16.57 -14.76
CA ALA A 87 -2.49 -17.28 -13.48
C ALA A 87 -3.87 -17.53 -12.84
N GLY A 88 -4.73 -16.51 -12.82
CA GLY A 88 -6.10 -16.62 -12.29
C GLY A 88 -6.94 -17.60 -13.09
N ARG A 89 -6.82 -17.62 -14.42
CA ARG A 89 -7.47 -18.62 -15.28
C ARG A 89 -7.00 -20.05 -14.97
N GLN A 90 -5.70 -20.25 -14.79
CA GLN A 90 -5.18 -21.55 -14.36
C GLN A 90 -5.79 -21.99 -13.03
N ALA A 91 -5.97 -21.08 -12.07
CA ALA A 91 -6.60 -21.43 -10.79
C ALA A 91 -8.10 -21.75 -10.91
N GLN A 92 -8.82 -21.12 -11.84
CA GLN A 92 -10.21 -21.50 -12.15
C GLN A 92 -10.31 -22.90 -12.75
N GLU A 93 -9.37 -23.27 -13.62
CA GLU A 93 -9.35 -24.54 -14.33
C GLU A 93 -8.79 -25.70 -13.49
N ARG A 94 -7.67 -25.45 -12.79
CA ARG A 94 -6.83 -26.47 -12.14
C ARG A 94 -7.00 -26.50 -10.62
N GLY A 95 -7.62 -25.47 -10.04
CA GLY A 95 -7.83 -25.41 -8.59
C GLY A 95 -8.68 -26.57 -8.10
N GLN A 96 -8.18 -27.34 -7.14
CA GLN A 96 -8.90 -28.50 -6.60
C GLN A 96 -9.99 -28.12 -5.59
N THR A 97 -9.82 -26.99 -4.89
CA THR A 97 -10.77 -26.49 -3.89
C THR A 97 -11.60 -25.33 -4.44
N ALA A 98 -12.79 -25.13 -3.86
CA ALA A 98 -13.63 -23.97 -4.18
C ALA A 98 -12.92 -22.64 -3.87
N ALA A 99 -12.10 -22.61 -2.80
CA ALA A 99 -11.33 -21.43 -2.42
C ALA A 99 -10.31 -21.03 -3.50
N VAL A 100 -9.57 -22.00 -4.06
CA VAL A 100 -8.58 -21.73 -5.13
C VAL A 100 -9.27 -21.24 -6.40
N ARG A 101 -10.36 -21.90 -6.82
CA ARG A 101 -11.14 -21.48 -8.01
C ARG A 101 -11.74 -20.08 -7.81
N SER A 102 -12.25 -19.79 -6.62
CA SER A 102 -12.77 -18.45 -6.26
C SER A 102 -11.67 -17.40 -6.25
N ALA A 103 -10.48 -17.71 -5.73
CA ALA A 103 -9.34 -16.80 -5.77
C ALA A 103 -8.95 -16.47 -7.21
N GLY A 104 -8.89 -17.49 -8.09
CA GLY A 104 -8.67 -17.30 -9.53
C GLY A 104 -9.70 -16.37 -10.19
N ALA A 105 -10.99 -16.56 -9.90
CA ALA A 105 -12.06 -15.71 -10.43
C ALA A 105 -11.95 -14.25 -9.95
N ILE A 106 -11.63 -14.05 -8.67
CA ILE A 106 -11.42 -12.72 -8.07
C ILE A 106 -10.24 -12.02 -8.75
N LEU A 107 -9.11 -12.71 -8.93
CA LEU A 107 -7.93 -12.18 -9.61
C LEU A 107 -8.24 -11.76 -11.04
N VAL A 108 -8.92 -12.62 -11.81
CA VAL A 108 -9.28 -12.32 -13.19
C VAL A 108 -10.16 -11.08 -13.27
N ALA A 109 -11.16 -10.96 -12.39
CA ALA A 109 -12.05 -9.80 -12.37
C ALA A 109 -11.29 -8.51 -12.03
N GLY A 110 -10.52 -8.52 -10.94
CA GLY A 110 -9.75 -7.37 -10.49
C GLY A 110 -8.74 -6.89 -11.54
N HIS A 111 -7.97 -7.82 -12.12
CA HIS A 111 -6.97 -7.47 -13.13
C HIS A 111 -7.55 -7.11 -14.48
N THR A 112 -8.70 -7.66 -14.88
CA THR A 112 -9.38 -7.19 -16.10
C THR A 112 -9.74 -5.71 -15.98
N GLU A 113 -10.22 -5.29 -14.81
CA GLU A 113 -10.54 -3.88 -14.55
C GLU A 113 -9.28 -3.01 -14.48
N LEU A 114 -8.29 -3.40 -13.69
CA LEU A 114 -7.05 -2.63 -13.52
C LEU A 114 -6.27 -2.52 -14.82
N ASP A 115 -6.25 -3.57 -15.64
CA ASP A 115 -5.59 -3.59 -16.93
C ASP A 115 -6.17 -2.53 -17.87
N ARG A 116 -7.50 -2.52 -18.00
CA ARG A 116 -8.21 -1.49 -18.78
C ARG A 116 -7.89 -0.08 -18.31
N ARG A 117 -7.89 0.16 -16.99
CA ARG A 117 -7.57 1.48 -16.39
C ARG A 117 -6.11 1.87 -16.61
N SER A 118 -5.19 0.91 -16.55
CA SER A 118 -3.76 1.15 -16.80
C SER A 118 -3.51 1.57 -18.26
N ILE A 119 -4.17 0.92 -19.22
CA ILE A 119 -4.13 1.28 -20.64
C ILE A 119 -4.70 2.68 -20.88
N GLU A 120 -5.83 2.99 -20.25
CA GLU A 120 -6.45 4.32 -20.31
C GLU A 120 -5.50 5.40 -19.78
N ALA A 121 -4.92 5.17 -18.60
CA ALA A 121 -3.93 6.07 -18.00
C ALA A 121 -2.69 6.22 -18.88
N GLY A 122 -2.17 5.12 -19.43
CA GLY A 122 -1.00 5.16 -20.31
C GLY A 122 -1.23 6.01 -21.56
N ARG A 123 -2.40 5.88 -22.20
CA ARG A 123 -2.78 6.72 -23.34
C ARG A 123 -2.93 8.19 -22.95
N ALA A 124 -3.63 8.48 -21.85
CA ALA A 124 -3.92 9.84 -21.44
C ALA A 124 -2.68 10.61 -20.93
N LEU A 125 -1.71 9.90 -20.38
CA LEU A 125 -0.51 10.48 -19.76
C LEU A 125 0.76 10.30 -20.61
N GLY A 126 0.65 9.69 -21.80
CA GLY A 126 1.79 9.45 -22.69
C GLY A 126 2.81 8.44 -22.13
N ILE A 127 2.35 7.48 -21.33
CA ILE A 127 3.22 6.46 -20.70
C ILE A 127 3.29 5.24 -21.61
N SER A 128 4.50 4.89 -22.04
CA SER A 128 4.75 3.61 -22.71
C SER A 128 4.51 2.44 -21.76
N LEU A 129 3.65 1.52 -22.19
CA LEU A 129 3.25 0.35 -21.41
C LEU A 129 3.84 -0.94 -21.97
N PRO A 130 4.25 -1.89 -21.10
CA PRO A 130 4.64 -3.21 -21.55
C PRO A 130 3.44 -3.98 -22.12
N ASN A 131 3.74 -4.87 -23.06
CA ASN A 131 2.78 -5.74 -23.73
C ASN A 131 2.98 -7.24 -23.44
N GLN A 132 4.00 -7.59 -22.66
CA GLN A 132 4.29 -8.95 -22.22
C GLN A 132 4.78 -8.94 -20.76
N PRO A 133 4.62 -10.05 -20.01
CA PRO A 133 5.19 -10.16 -18.67
C PRO A 133 6.71 -10.01 -18.69
N ASN A 134 7.29 -9.51 -17.59
CA ASN A 134 8.75 -9.45 -17.44
C ASN A 134 9.34 -10.85 -17.15
N ALA A 135 10.68 -10.95 -17.08
CA ALA A 135 11.37 -12.23 -16.91
C ALA A 135 10.92 -12.99 -15.64
N ASP A 136 10.81 -12.31 -14.50
CA ASP A 136 10.37 -12.92 -13.24
C ASP A 136 8.94 -13.47 -13.36
N GLN A 137 8.03 -12.67 -13.92
CA GLN A 137 6.63 -13.05 -14.11
C GLN A 137 6.47 -14.22 -15.09
N GLN A 138 7.29 -14.29 -16.15
CA GLN A 138 7.35 -15.45 -17.02
C GLN A 138 7.85 -16.68 -16.27
N GLY A 139 8.86 -16.53 -15.42
CA GLY A 139 9.35 -17.57 -14.52
C GLY A 139 8.28 -18.08 -13.56
N TRP A 140 7.51 -17.19 -12.94
CA TRP A 140 6.39 -17.55 -12.05
C TRP A 140 5.29 -18.31 -12.78
N LEU A 141 4.93 -17.88 -14.00
CA LEU A 141 3.99 -18.62 -14.84
C LEU A 141 4.53 -20.02 -15.19
N ALA A 142 5.82 -20.14 -15.51
CA ALA A 142 6.44 -21.43 -15.79
C ALA A 142 6.43 -22.35 -14.55
N GLN A 143 6.72 -21.82 -13.36
CA GLN A 143 6.62 -22.57 -12.10
C GLN A 143 5.19 -23.08 -11.86
N MET A 144 4.17 -22.23 -12.02
CA MET A 144 2.77 -22.66 -11.90
C MET A 144 2.36 -23.68 -12.95
N ASN A 145 2.83 -23.54 -14.19
CA ASN A 145 2.58 -24.52 -15.25
C ASN A 145 3.17 -25.89 -14.91
N ALA A 146 4.37 -25.92 -14.30
CA ALA A 146 5.05 -27.15 -13.94
C ALA A 146 4.47 -27.85 -12.69
N ALA A 147 3.92 -27.09 -11.74
CA ALA A 147 3.33 -27.63 -10.52
C ALA A 147 2.11 -28.52 -10.83
N GLN A 148 2.07 -29.76 -10.35
CA GLN A 148 0.99 -30.70 -10.66
C GLN A 148 0.22 -31.13 -9.41
N GLY A 149 -1.03 -31.58 -9.61
CA GLY A 149 -1.86 -32.09 -8.52
C GLY A 149 -1.95 -31.12 -7.35
N ASP A 150 -1.50 -31.57 -6.18
CA ASP A 150 -1.59 -30.83 -4.91
C ASP A 150 -0.56 -29.71 -4.79
N GLU A 151 0.48 -29.69 -5.65
CA GLU A 151 1.51 -28.65 -5.65
C GLU A 151 1.01 -27.32 -6.24
N PHE A 152 -0.03 -27.37 -7.08
CA PHE A 152 -0.50 -26.20 -7.81
C PHE A 152 -1.03 -25.12 -6.87
N ALA A 153 -1.89 -25.48 -5.91
CA ALA A 153 -2.55 -24.51 -5.05
C ALA A 153 -1.57 -23.74 -4.14
N PRO A 154 -0.59 -24.38 -3.47
CA PRO A 154 0.44 -23.66 -2.73
C PRO A 154 1.32 -22.78 -3.62
N THR A 155 1.78 -23.29 -4.76
CA THR A 155 2.62 -22.53 -5.71
C THR A 155 1.90 -21.27 -6.19
N PHE A 156 0.63 -21.41 -6.60
CA PHE A 156 -0.23 -20.30 -7.02
C PHE A 156 -0.41 -19.27 -5.89
N ALA A 157 -0.80 -19.74 -4.70
CA ALA A 157 -1.12 -18.85 -3.58
C ALA A 157 0.12 -18.07 -3.12
N GLU A 158 1.26 -18.74 -3.01
CA GLU A 158 2.49 -18.18 -2.49
C GLU A 158 3.08 -17.12 -3.43
N LEU A 159 3.19 -17.42 -4.73
CA LEU A 159 3.74 -16.49 -5.72
C LEU A 159 2.92 -15.19 -5.79
N LEU A 160 1.60 -15.30 -5.90
CA LEU A 160 0.69 -14.16 -5.98
C LEU A 160 0.66 -13.38 -4.67
N ARG A 161 0.65 -14.07 -3.53
CA ARG A 161 0.58 -13.39 -2.23
C ARG A 161 1.85 -12.60 -1.93
N ARG A 162 3.03 -13.12 -2.30
CA ARG A 162 4.29 -12.38 -2.23
C ARG A 162 4.30 -11.17 -3.15
N ALA A 163 3.89 -11.35 -4.41
CA ALA A 163 3.82 -10.27 -5.37
C ALA A 163 2.92 -9.13 -4.88
N HIS A 164 1.73 -9.46 -4.35
CA HIS A 164 0.82 -8.47 -3.77
C HIS A 164 1.37 -7.77 -2.53
N GLY A 165 2.12 -8.47 -1.66
CA GLY A 165 2.79 -7.84 -0.51
C GLY A 165 3.74 -6.72 -0.93
N LYS A 166 4.53 -6.95 -1.98
CA LYS A 166 5.44 -5.95 -2.56
C LYS A 166 4.66 -4.78 -3.19
N VAL A 167 3.65 -5.07 -4.00
CA VAL A 167 2.87 -4.04 -4.72
C VAL A 167 2.04 -3.19 -3.76
N PHE A 168 1.53 -3.75 -2.66
CA PHE A 168 0.72 -3.01 -1.69
C PHE A 168 1.48 -1.83 -1.07
N GLY A 169 2.78 -2.00 -0.79
CA GLY A 169 3.65 -0.91 -0.35
C GLY A 169 3.76 0.22 -1.39
N LEU A 170 3.92 -0.12 -2.67
CA LEU A 170 3.96 0.88 -3.76
C LEU A 170 2.62 1.60 -3.92
N VAL A 171 1.50 0.88 -3.83
CA VAL A 171 0.16 1.50 -3.88
C VAL A 171 0.01 2.53 -2.77
N ALA A 172 0.42 2.20 -1.53
CA ALA A 172 0.36 3.11 -0.40
C ALA A 172 1.24 4.36 -0.65
N LEU A 173 2.48 4.17 -1.11
CA LEU A 173 3.39 5.26 -1.45
C LEU A 173 2.81 6.20 -2.50
N VAL A 174 2.27 5.65 -3.59
CA VAL A 174 1.68 6.45 -4.67
C VAL A 174 0.45 7.21 -4.17
N ARG A 175 -0.42 6.56 -3.39
CA ARG A 175 -1.60 7.21 -2.80
C ARG A 175 -1.22 8.36 -1.87
N ASP A 176 -0.11 8.27 -1.17
CA ASP A 176 0.41 9.34 -0.31
C ASP A 176 0.94 10.51 -1.17
N GLN A 177 1.83 10.21 -2.11
CA GLN A 177 2.67 11.22 -2.74
C GLN A 177 2.13 11.80 -4.06
N THR A 178 1.34 11.03 -4.82
CA THR A 178 0.97 11.46 -6.19
C THR A 178 0.11 12.72 -6.17
N LYS A 179 0.49 13.73 -6.94
CA LYS A 179 -0.34 14.91 -7.17
C LYS A 179 -1.13 14.81 -8.48
N ASN A 180 -1.02 13.69 -9.20
CA ASN A 180 -1.75 13.42 -10.42
C ASN A 180 -3.09 12.75 -10.10
N SER A 181 -4.20 13.42 -10.38
CA SER A 181 -5.56 12.95 -10.06
C SER A 181 -5.94 11.63 -10.76
N MET A 182 -5.47 11.39 -11.98
CA MET A 182 -5.73 10.15 -12.71
C MET A 182 -4.96 8.97 -12.09
N VAL A 183 -3.69 9.19 -11.74
CA VAL A 183 -2.87 8.19 -11.05
C VAL A 183 -3.42 7.92 -9.64
N ARG A 184 -3.85 8.96 -8.92
CA ARG A 184 -4.54 8.82 -7.62
C ARG A 184 -5.77 7.93 -7.73
N ALA A 185 -6.60 8.11 -8.76
CA ALA A 185 -7.78 7.28 -8.98
C ALA A 185 -7.41 5.81 -9.28
N LEU A 186 -6.38 5.57 -10.10
CA LEU A 186 -5.87 4.21 -10.35
C LEU A 186 -5.34 3.58 -9.07
N ALA A 187 -4.55 4.31 -8.27
CA ALA A 187 -3.98 3.83 -7.02
C ALA A 187 -5.07 3.53 -5.97
N ASN A 188 -6.13 4.33 -5.93
CA ASN A 188 -7.28 4.04 -5.09
C ASN A 188 -7.94 2.72 -5.45
N ARG A 189 -8.19 2.47 -6.73
CA ARG A 189 -8.80 1.21 -7.15
C ARG A 189 -7.85 0.02 -6.94
N ALA A 190 -6.56 0.19 -7.25
CA ALA A 190 -5.55 -0.84 -7.04
C ALA A 190 -5.46 -1.26 -5.57
N ASN A 191 -5.58 -0.33 -4.63
CA ASN A 191 -5.60 -0.62 -3.20
C ASN A 191 -6.72 -1.60 -2.83
N ASP A 192 -7.94 -1.33 -3.27
CA ASP A 192 -9.10 -2.16 -2.96
C ASP A 192 -8.96 -3.57 -3.58
N VAL A 193 -8.49 -3.63 -4.83
CA VAL A 193 -8.28 -4.89 -5.55
C VAL A 193 -7.18 -5.72 -4.89
N VAL A 194 -6.03 -5.13 -4.56
CA VAL A 194 -4.91 -5.84 -3.94
C VAL A 194 -5.29 -6.40 -2.57
N LEU A 195 -6.02 -5.65 -1.75
CA LEU A 195 -6.52 -6.15 -0.46
C LEU A 195 -7.50 -7.32 -0.62
N GLN A 196 -8.39 -7.23 -1.62
CA GLN A 196 -9.31 -8.31 -1.95
C GLN A 196 -8.56 -9.58 -2.40
N HIS A 197 -7.53 -9.41 -3.23
CA HIS A 197 -6.71 -10.53 -3.72
C HIS A 197 -5.91 -11.19 -2.61
N ILE A 198 -5.23 -10.39 -1.77
CA ILE A 198 -4.51 -10.88 -0.58
C ILE A 198 -5.44 -11.76 0.27
N THR A 199 -6.64 -11.23 0.59
CA THR A 199 -7.63 -11.96 1.38
C THR A 199 -8.08 -13.25 0.71
N ALA A 200 -8.29 -13.23 -0.61
CA ALA A 200 -8.72 -14.42 -1.36
C ALA A 200 -7.63 -15.50 -1.43
N LEU A 201 -6.36 -15.09 -1.59
CA LEU A 201 -5.20 -15.97 -1.64
C LEU A 201 -4.93 -16.62 -0.28
N GLU A 202 -4.98 -15.85 0.80
CA GLU A 202 -4.82 -16.38 2.16
C GLU A 202 -5.92 -17.40 2.50
N LYS A 203 -7.15 -17.18 2.03
CA LYS A 203 -8.27 -18.14 2.18
C LYS A 203 -8.09 -19.45 1.42
N THR A 204 -7.15 -19.55 0.50
CA THR A 204 -6.86 -20.84 -0.17
C THR A 204 -6.23 -21.86 0.77
N GLY A 205 -5.63 -21.40 1.88
CA GLY A 205 -4.83 -22.24 2.78
C GLY A 205 -3.45 -22.63 2.24
N GLY A 206 -3.07 -22.15 1.04
CA GLY A 206 -1.81 -22.48 0.37
C GLY A 206 -0.66 -21.48 0.63
N VAL A 207 -0.86 -20.47 1.47
CA VAL A 207 0.16 -19.46 1.79
C VAL A 207 0.97 -19.90 3.00
N ASP A 208 2.30 -19.90 2.89
CA ASP A 208 3.21 -20.09 4.02
C ASP A 208 3.75 -18.75 4.52
N PHE A 209 3.15 -18.23 5.58
CA PHE A 209 3.50 -16.94 6.16
C PHE A 209 4.94 -16.86 6.70
N ASN A 210 5.59 -18.00 6.97
CA ASN A 210 6.97 -18.01 7.45
C ASN A 210 7.97 -17.70 6.35
N THR A 211 7.61 -18.00 5.10
CA THR A 211 8.53 -17.87 3.98
C THR A 211 8.26 -16.62 3.16
N LEU A 212 7.09 -15.95 3.29
CA LEU A 212 6.67 -14.79 2.48
C LEU A 212 7.72 -13.68 2.29
N HIS A 213 8.64 -13.52 3.24
CA HIS A 213 9.67 -12.47 3.25
C HIS A 213 11.10 -13.01 3.05
N SER A 214 11.26 -14.32 2.93
CA SER A 214 12.54 -14.96 2.63
C SER A 214 12.86 -14.76 1.15
N SER A 215 14.05 -14.21 0.90
CA SER A 215 14.62 -13.85 -0.41
C SER A 215 14.75 -15.05 -1.34
#